data_AF-A0A3M0J4D9-F1
#
_entry.id   AF-A0A3M0J4D9-F1
#
_cell.length_a   1.000
_cell.length_b   1.000
_cell.length_c   1.000
_cell.angle_alpha   90.00
_cell.angle_beta   90.00
_cell.angle_gamma   90.00
#
_symmetry.space_group_name_H-M   'P 1'
#
loop_
_entity.id
_entity.type
_entity.pdbx_description
1 polymer ?
#
loop_
_entity_poly.entity_id
_entity_poly.type
_entity_poly.pdbx_seq_one_letter_code
_entity_poly.pdbx_strand_id
1 'polypeptide(L)'
;MGTAAVHLLLLLGLLHAGPGGEGRKGWRRRGPAVRERGEAAAAAAAAAESFPLDFTAVEGNMDSFMAQVKSLAQSLYPCSAQALPHDLRLHLLHNASVTCNDGSPAGYYLKESKGSRRWLLFLEGGWYCFNRENCDTRYDTMRRLMSSREWPATRVDEYAFMGALIIQEVIKELLGKGLSTAKVLLLAGSSAGGTGVLLNVDRVAEQLEEMGYQGIQVRGLADSGWFLDNKQYRRTDCIDTITCAPTEAIRRGIRYWNGIVPERCKLQFKEGEEWNCFFGYKIYPTLRCPVFVVQWLFDEAQLTVDNVHLTGQPVQEGQWLYIQNLGRELRNTLKDVTASFAPACLSHEIITRNHWTDIQVKGTSLPRALHCWDRSLHESNKNGKAPLKGCPIHLIDSCPWPHCNPSCPTIRDQFTGQEMNVIQFLMHMGFDVQKMAQQQGLEPSKLLGMLSSGN
;
A
#
# COMPACT_ATOMS: atom_id res chain seq x y z
N MET A 1 -12.75 -22.18 -45.49
CA MET A 1 -13.81 -21.35 -46.14
C MET A 1 -15.15 -21.85 -45.66
N GLY A 2 -16.16 -20.99 -45.50
CA GLY A 2 -17.53 -21.41 -45.19
C GLY A 2 -17.99 -21.10 -43.76
N THR A 3 -18.30 -19.83 -43.49
CA THR A 3 -19.14 -19.41 -42.36
C THR A 3 -20.59 -19.84 -42.57
N ALA A 4 -21.30 -20.20 -41.49
CA ALA A 4 -22.76 -20.26 -41.49
C ALA A 4 -23.32 -19.90 -40.10
N ALA A 5 -23.66 -18.63 -39.92
CA ALA A 5 -24.56 -18.18 -38.87
C ALA A 5 -25.80 -17.58 -39.54
N VAL A 6 -27.01 -18.02 -39.17
CA VAL A 6 -28.27 -17.29 -39.38
C VAL A 6 -29.23 -17.65 -38.23
N HIS A 7 -29.84 -16.63 -37.63
CA HIS A 7 -30.89 -16.70 -36.59
C HIS A 7 -32.31 -16.73 -37.21
N LEU A 8 -33.35 -16.61 -36.35
CA LEU A 8 -34.76 -16.23 -36.66
C LEU A 8 -35.64 -17.35 -37.27
N LEU A 9 -36.97 -17.44 -37.07
CA LEU A 9 -37.97 -16.67 -36.27
C LEU A 9 -39.29 -17.49 -36.18
N LEU A 10 -40.16 -17.22 -35.19
CA LEU A 10 -41.67 -17.20 -35.19
C LEU A 10 -42.20 -17.53 -33.77
N LEU A 11 -42.93 -16.74 -32.96
CA LEU A 11 -43.90 -15.61 -33.03
C LEU A 11 -45.41 -15.95 -33.19
N LEU A 12 -46.23 -15.19 -32.41
CA LEU A 12 -47.71 -15.02 -32.40
C LEU A 12 -48.56 -16.07 -31.63
N GLY A 13 -49.63 -15.72 -30.89
CA GLY A 13 -50.26 -14.42 -30.55
C GLY A 13 -51.32 -14.58 -29.41
N LEU A 14 -51.61 -13.56 -28.57
CA LEU A 14 -52.77 -12.63 -28.64
C LEU A 14 -54.15 -13.29 -28.30
N LEU A 15 -55.14 -12.71 -27.59
CA LEU A 15 -55.43 -11.33 -27.14
C LEU A 15 -56.66 -11.23 -26.16
N HIS A 16 -56.85 -10.04 -25.54
CA HIS A 16 -58.06 -9.42 -24.91
C HIS A 16 -58.36 -9.65 -23.41
N ALA A 17 -59.06 -8.77 -22.66
CA ALA A 17 -59.15 -7.29 -22.53
C ALA A 17 -60.10 -6.95 -21.33
N GLY A 18 -60.02 -5.76 -20.70
CA GLY A 18 -60.78 -5.38 -19.48
C GLY A 18 -62.25 -4.92 -19.71
N PRO A 19 -62.83 -3.92 -18.98
CA PRO A 19 -62.28 -3.11 -17.86
C PRO A 19 -63.28 -2.66 -16.72
N GLY A 20 -62.77 -1.95 -15.68
CA GLY A 20 -63.42 -0.73 -15.11
C GLY A 20 -64.16 -0.75 -13.75
N GLY A 21 -63.97 0.30 -12.92
CA GLY A 21 -64.89 0.72 -11.83
C GLY A 21 -64.28 1.31 -10.54
N GLU A 22 -64.50 2.60 -10.23
CA GLU A 22 -64.06 3.31 -9.00
C GLU A 22 -65.08 3.28 -7.83
N GLY A 23 -64.65 3.56 -6.56
CA GLY A 23 -65.58 3.60 -5.41
C GLY A 23 -65.07 4.16 -4.05
N ARG A 24 -65.01 5.49 -3.91
CA ARG A 24 -64.76 6.36 -2.72
C ARG A 24 -65.20 5.95 -1.27
N LYS A 25 -64.38 6.41 -0.29
CA LYS A 25 -64.67 7.04 1.05
C LYS A 25 -65.16 6.20 2.27
N GLY A 26 -64.61 6.49 3.47
CA GLY A 26 -65.30 6.28 4.77
C GLY A 26 -64.43 6.34 6.04
N TRP A 27 -64.66 7.31 6.94
CA TRP A 27 -64.01 7.45 8.27
C TRP A 27 -64.47 6.41 9.31
N ARG A 28 -63.61 6.12 10.31
CA ARG A 28 -63.98 6.21 11.75
C ARG A 28 -62.76 6.32 12.70
N ARG A 29 -62.81 7.28 13.63
CA ARG A 29 -61.95 7.40 14.83
C ARG A 29 -62.77 7.05 16.08
N ARG A 30 -62.16 6.42 17.08
CA ARG A 30 -62.36 6.65 18.54
C ARG A 30 -61.45 5.69 19.35
N GLY A 31 -60.62 6.22 20.25
CA GLY A 31 -60.05 5.47 21.39
C GLY A 31 -60.84 5.82 22.67
N PRO A 32 -60.24 5.86 23.87
CA PRO A 32 -58.98 5.25 24.34
C PRO A 32 -59.16 4.38 25.62
N ALA A 33 -58.12 3.67 26.06
CA ALA A 33 -58.02 3.10 27.42
C ALA A 33 -56.55 3.08 27.90
N VAL A 34 -56.33 3.02 29.22
CA VAL A 34 -55.13 3.55 29.89
C VAL A 34 -54.37 2.50 30.71
N ARG A 35 -53.03 2.59 30.65
CA ARG A 35 -51.98 2.06 31.56
C ARG A 35 -52.25 0.77 32.35
N GLU A 36 -51.25 -0.12 32.29
CA GLU A 36 -50.54 -0.52 33.52
C GLU A 36 -49.02 -0.59 33.27
N ARG A 37 -48.22 -0.39 34.33
CA ARG A 37 -46.74 -0.39 34.28
C ARG A 37 -46.22 -1.76 34.70
N GLY A 38 -45.24 -2.28 33.98
CA GLY A 38 -44.41 -3.41 34.41
C GLY A 38 -43.02 -3.28 33.80
N GLU A 39 -42.04 -2.81 34.58
CA GLU A 39 -40.64 -2.72 34.15
C GLU A 39 -39.95 -4.06 34.32
N ALA A 40 -39.46 -4.63 33.22
CA ALA A 40 -38.47 -5.71 33.23
C ALA A 40 -37.51 -5.47 32.06
N ALA A 41 -36.26 -5.13 32.36
CA ALA A 41 -35.28 -4.72 31.37
C ALA A 41 -34.81 -5.89 30.49
N ALA A 42 -35.13 -5.84 29.20
CA ALA A 42 -34.44 -6.64 28.20
C ALA A 42 -33.16 -5.91 27.78
N ALA A 43 -32.01 -6.55 27.96
CA ALA A 43 -30.71 -5.97 27.68
C ALA A 43 -30.49 -5.80 26.16
N ALA A 44 -30.82 -4.62 25.63
CA ALA A 44 -30.31 -4.15 24.37
C ALA A 44 -28.81 -3.82 24.53
N ALA A 45 -27.97 -4.85 24.43
CA ALA A 45 -26.54 -4.66 24.21
C ALA A 45 -26.38 -4.03 22.82
N ALA A 46 -26.35 -2.69 22.78
CA ALA A 46 -26.03 -1.95 21.57
C ALA A 46 -24.68 -2.46 21.06
N ALA A 47 -24.65 -2.95 19.82
CA ALA A 47 -23.39 -3.29 19.17
C ALA A 47 -22.53 -2.02 19.15
N ALA A 48 -21.37 -2.08 19.80
CA ALA A 48 -20.41 -0.98 19.74
C ALA A 48 -19.86 -0.94 18.31
N GLU A 49 -20.39 -0.03 17.50
CA GLU A 49 -19.88 0.22 16.15
C GLU A 49 -18.40 0.58 16.25
N SER A 50 -17.56 -0.31 15.73
CA SER A 50 -16.11 -0.15 15.76
C SER A 50 -15.71 0.91 14.74
N PHE A 51 -15.32 2.09 15.20
CA PHE A 51 -14.82 3.18 14.35
C PHE A 51 -13.43 2.82 13.77
N PRO A 52 -13.31 2.46 12.47
CA PRO A 52 -11.99 2.21 11.89
C PRO A 52 -11.27 3.55 11.73
N LEU A 53 -9.97 3.59 12.00
CA LEU A 53 -9.18 4.75 11.56
C LEU A 53 -8.85 4.59 10.07
N ASP A 54 -9.65 5.24 9.22
CA ASP A 54 -9.33 5.42 7.81
C ASP A 54 -8.07 6.31 7.64
N PHE A 55 -6.95 5.65 7.42
CA PHE A 55 -5.75 6.25 6.84
C PHE A 55 -5.53 5.77 5.39
N THR A 56 -6.50 5.01 4.88
CA THR A 56 -6.67 4.64 3.48
C THR A 56 -7.19 5.81 2.64
N ALA A 57 -6.57 6.98 2.83
CA ALA A 57 -6.58 8.07 1.88
C ALA A 57 -5.86 7.63 0.60
N VAL A 58 -6.56 6.76 -0.16
CA VAL A 58 -6.73 6.92 -1.58
C VAL A 58 -7.26 8.34 -1.78
N GLU A 59 -6.34 9.31 -1.84
CA GLU A 59 -6.62 10.53 -2.57
C GLU A 59 -6.96 10.06 -4.00
N GLY A 60 -8.25 9.92 -4.28
CA GLY A 60 -8.79 9.40 -5.55
C GLY A 60 -8.54 10.32 -6.75
N ASN A 61 -7.56 11.21 -6.63
CA ASN A 61 -7.10 12.10 -7.66
C ASN A 61 -5.75 11.62 -8.20
N MET A 62 -5.79 11.03 -9.39
CA MET A 62 -4.61 10.64 -10.16
C MET A 62 -3.60 11.80 -10.30
N ASP A 63 -4.06 13.05 -10.38
CA ASP A 63 -3.18 14.22 -10.52
C ASP A 63 -2.32 14.45 -9.27
N SER A 64 -2.83 14.15 -8.06
CA SER A 64 -2.08 14.28 -6.80
C SER A 64 -0.96 13.22 -6.74
N PHE A 65 -1.33 11.96 -6.98
CA PHE A 65 -0.40 10.85 -7.09
C PHE A 65 0.71 11.11 -8.14
N MET A 66 0.33 11.61 -9.32
CA MET A 66 1.27 11.96 -10.39
C MET A 66 2.19 13.14 -10.02
N ALA A 67 1.68 14.13 -9.27
CA ALA A 67 2.50 15.20 -8.72
C ALA A 67 3.55 14.65 -7.75
N GLN A 68 3.24 13.63 -6.95
CA GLN A 68 4.19 13.03 -6.02
C GLN A 68 5.19 12.08 -6.67
N VAL A 69 4.80 11.27 -7.67
CA VAL A 69 5.78 10.51 -8.49
C VAL A 69 6.75 11.46 -9.20
N LYS A 70 6.28 12.64 -9.66
CA LYS A 70 7.13 13.71 -10.20
C LYS A 70 8.04 14.34 -9.13
N SER A 71 7.54 14.59 -7.92
CA SER A 71 8.31 15.07 -6.76
C SER A 71 9.45 14.10 -6.42
N LEU A 72 9.14 12.80 -6.31
CA LEU A 72 10.09 11.69 -6.12
C LEU A 72 11.19 11.70 -7.19
N ALA A 73 10.81 11.78 -8.48
CA ALA A 73 11.76 11.84 -9.58
C ALA A 73 12.68 13.07 -9.51
N GLN A 74 12.15 14.24 -9.11
CA GLN A 74 12.91 15.49 -8.97
C GLN A 74 13.88 15.47 -7.78
N SER A 75 13.46 14.93 -6.63
CA SER A 75 14.29 14.80 -5.43
C SER A 75 15.40 13.77 -5.58
N LEU A 76 15.12 12.65 -6.25
CA LEU A 76 16.16 11.68 -6.64
C LEU A 76 17.13 12.31 -7.64
N TYR A 77 16.60 13.00 -8.66
CA TYR A 77 17.35 13.47 -9.82
C TYR A 77 17.01 14.93 -10.15
N PRO A 78 17.76 15.91 -9.59
CA PRO A 78 17.62 17.32 -9.97
C PRO A 78 18.03 17.50 -11.43
N CYS A 79 17.03 17.40 -12.32
CA CYS A 79 17.17 17.70 -13.73
C CYS A 79 17.37 19.21 -13.92
N SER A 80 18.00 19.63 -15.03
CA SER A 80 18.07 21.05 -15.39
C SER A 80 16.65 21.64 -15.45
N ALA A 81 16.47 22.82 -14.86
CA ALA A 81 15.17 23.47 -14.63
C ALA A 81 14.48 24.02 -15.90
N GLN A 82 14.60 23.32 -17.03
CA GLN A 82 13.66 23.46 -18.13
C GLN A 82 12.33 22.89 -17.67
N ALA A 83 11.32 23.76 -17.59
CA ALA A 83 9.96 23.38 -17.23
C ALA A 83 9.45 22.32 -18.21
N LEU A 84 9.37 21.05 -17.77
CA LEU A 84 8.80 19.94 -18.54
C LEU A 84 7.30 20.18 -18.71
N PRO A 85 6.81 20.60 -19.89
CA PRO A 85 5.54 21.33 -20.03
C PRO A 85 4.30 20.42 -20.12
N HIS A 86 4.46 19.12 -19.88
CA HIS A 86 3.40 18.11 -19.99
C HIS A 86 3.44 17.14 -18.83
N ASP A 87 2.27 16.70 -18.37
CA ASP A 87 2.12 15.68 -17.34
C ASP A 87 2.33 14.26 -17.89
N LEU A 88 2.25 13.25 -17.01
CA LEU A 88 2.41 11.86 -17.43
C LEU A 88 1.22 11.46 -18.32
N ARG A 89 1.50 10.79 -19.45
CA ARG A 89 0.49 10.38 -20.43
C ARG A 89 0.26 8.87 -20.39
N LEU A 90 -1.00 8.45 -20.43
CA LEU A 90 -1.38 7.04 -20.48
C LEU A 90 -0.96 6.39 -21.80
N HIS A 91 -0.37 5.20 -21.70
CA HIS A 91 -0.12 4.26 -22.77
C HIS A 91 -0.68 2.90 -22.36
N LEU A 92 -1.66 2.39 -23.12
CA LEU A 92 -2.08 0.99 -23.02
C LEU A 92 -1.03 0.12 -23.73
N LEU A 93 -0.80 -1.09 -23.22
CA LEU A 93 0.10 -2.06 -23.85
C LEU A 93 -0.44 -2.47 -25.23
N HIS A 94 0.45 -2.52 -26.23
CA HIS A 94 0.09 -3.03 -27.57
C HIS A 94 -0.26 -4.53 -27.51
N ASN A 95 0.38 -5.26 -26.59
CA ASN A 95 0.09 -6.67 -26.34
C ASN A 95 -1.17 -6.83 -25.48
N ALA A 96 -2.33 -6.81 -26.13
CA ALA A 96 -3.63 -6.93 -25.49
C ALA A 96 -3.88 -8.27 -24.75
N SER A 97 -2.97 -9.25 -24.82
CA SER A 97 -3.03 -10.44 -23.95
C SER A 97 -2.63 -10.14 -22.50
N VAL A 98 -1.89 -9.05 -22.26
CA VAL A 98 -1.44 -8.62 -20.93
C VAL A 98 -2.46 -7.63 -20.36
N THR A 99 -3.26 -8.10 -19.40
CA THR A 99 -4.52 -7.46 -19.00
C THR A 99 -4.59 -7.10 -17.51
N CYS A 100 -5.44 -6.13 -17.20
CA CYS A 100 -5.98 -5.90 -15.86
C CYS A 100 -6.87 -7.07 -15.42
N ASN A 101 -7.34 -7.08 -14.17
CA ASN A 101 -8.12 -8.21 -13.67
C ASN A 101 -9.32 -8.52 -14.56
N ASP A 102 -10.15 -7.55 -14.93
CA ASP A 102 -11.33 -7.85 -15.75
C ASP A 102 -11.06 -8.07 -17.25
N GLY A 103 -9.81 -8.29 -17.66
CA GLY A 103 -9.44 -8.60 -19.05
C GLY A 103 -9.33 -7.37 -19.97
N SER A 104 -9.38 -6.15 -19.42
CA SER A 104 -9.04 -4.95 -20.19
C SER A 104 -7.52 -4.80 -20.38
N PRO A 105 -7.02 -4.14 -21.44
CA PRO A 105 -5.58 -3.98 -21.64
C PRO A 105 -4.94 -3.24 -20.46
N ALA A 106 -3.85 -3.81 -19.92
CA ALA A 106 -3.05 -3.08 -18.93
C ALA A 106 -2.27 -1.94 -19.61
N GLY A 107 -1.67 -1.06 -18.80
CA GLY A 107 -0.97 0.10 -19.30
C GLY A 107 -0.05 0.74 -18.27
N TYR A 108 0.61 1.82 -18.68
CA TYR A 108 1.52 2.62 -17.88
C TYR A 108 1.38 4.09 -18.25
N TYR A 109 1.79 4.97 -17.35
CA TYR A 109 1.87 6.40 -17.61
C TYR A 109 3.33 6.80 -17.80
N LEU A 110 3.62 7.62 -18.82
CA LEU A 110 4.99 8.02 -19.19
C LEU A 110 5.14 9.55 -19.24
N LYS A 111 6.25 10.04 -18.70
CA LYS A 111 6.77 11.39 -18.93
C LYS A 111 8.26 11.33 -19.24
N GLU A 112 8.60 11.62 -20.49
CA GLU A 112 9.98 11.65 -20.94
C GLU A 112 10.72 12.90 -20.43
N SER A 113 11.95 12.71 -19.96
CA SER A 113 12.89 13.79 -19.64
C SER A 113 14.09 13.69 -20.59
N LYS A 114 14.03 14.44 -21.71
CA LYS A 114 15.06 14.39 -22.76
C LYS A 114 16.43 14.79 -22.19
N GLY A 115 17.42 13.93 -22.38
CA GLY A 115 18.77 14.09 -21.81
C GLY A 115 18.98 13.38 -20.46
N SER A 116 17.92 12.98 -19.76
CA SER A 116 18.07 12.05 -18.63
C SER A 116 18.40 10.66 -19.14
N ARG A 117 19.35 9.98 -18.46
CA ARG A 117 19.63 8.55 -18.60
C ARG A 117 19.18 7.76 -17.36
N ARG A 118 18.28 8.32 -16.56
CA ARG A 118 17.73 7.71 -15.35
C ARG A 118 16.24 7.55 -15.48
N TRP A 119 15.75 6.37 -15.14
CA TRP A 119 14.35 5.97 -15.25
C TRP A 119 13.80 5.58 -13.88
N LEU A 120 12.55 5.99 -13.62
CA LEU A 120 11.77 5.62 -12.45
C LEU A 120 10.51 4.90 -12.96
N LEU A 121 10.36 3.64 -12.60
CA LEU A 121 9.11 2.89 -12.79
C LEU A 121 8.48 2.71 -11.43
N PHE A 122 7.25 3.19 -11.27
CA PHE A 122 6.54 3.13 -9.99
C PHE A 122 5.41 2.09 -10.06
N LEU A 123 5.29 1.24 -9.04
CA LEU A 123 4.25 0.24 -8.86
C LEU A 123 3.22 0.74 -7.83
N GLU A 124 1.98 0.93 -8.27
CA GLU A 124 0.86 1.27 -7.37
C GLU A 124 0.51 0.10 -6.43
N GLY A 125 0.13 0.43 -5.20
CA GLY A 125 -0.35 -0.53 -4.20
C GLY A 125 -1.89 -0.59 -4.13
N GLY A 126 -2.42 -0.61 -2.90
CA GLY A 126 -3.87 -0.62 -2.66
C GLY A 126 -4.48 -2.02 -2.49
N TRP A 127 -3.89 -2.86 -1.62
CA TRP A 127 -4.40 -4.20 -1.26
C TRP A 127 -4.50 -5.18 -2.44
N TYR A 128 -5.15 -6.32 -2.22
CA TYR A 128 -5.30 -7.45 -3.14
C TYR A 128 -6.66 -8.15 -2.92
N CYS A 129 -6.94 -9.22 -3.65
CA CYS A 129 -8.07 -10.12 -3.40
C CYS A 129 -7.61 -11.55 -3.69
N PHE A 130 -8.03 -12.55 -2.90
CA PHE A 130 -7.44 -13.90 -2.90
C PHE A 130 -8.45 -15.04 -3.10
N ASN A 131 -9.72 -14.72 -3.34
CA ASN A 131 -10.75 -15.66 -3.75
C ASN A 131 -11.77 -14.93 -4.64
N ARG A 132 -12.76 -15.65 -5.18
CA ARG A 132 -13.77 -15.05 -6.06
C ARG A 132 -14.61 -13.97 -5.35
N GLU A 133 -15.14 -14.28 -4.16
CA GLU A 133 -16.06 -13.43 -3.40
C GLU A 133 -15.45 -12.07 -3.04
N ASN A 134 -14.20 -12.05 -2.57
CA ASN A 134 -13.51 -10.81 -2.23
C ASN A 134 -12.95 -10.08 -3.46
N CYS A 135 -12.72 -10.76 -4.59
CA CYS A 135 -12.46 -10.09 -5.87
C CYS A 135 -13.72 -9.46 -6.48
N ASP A 136 -14.87 -10.14 -6.41
CA ASP A 136 -16.17 -9.61 -6.85
C ASP A 136 -16.54 -8.35 -6.02
N THR A 137 -16.43 -8.44 -4.69
CA THR A 137 -16.65 -7.30 -3.78
C THR A 137 -15.71 -6.13 -4.07
N ARG A 138 -14.42 -6.42 -4.35
CA ARG A 138 -13.43 -5.40 -4.71
C ARG A 138 -13.68 -4.80 -6.09
N TYR A 139 -14.23 -5.55 -7.04
CA TYR A 139 -14.59 -5.01 -8.35
C TYR A 139 -15.74 -4.01 -8.26
N ASP A 140 -16.74 -4.29 -7.42
CA ASP A 140 -17.89 -3.40 -7.23
C ASP A 140 -17.56 -2.15 -6.40
N THR A 141 -16.58 -2.23 -5.49
CA THR A 141 -16.22 -1.13 -4.56
C THR A 141 -14.96 -0.35 -4.93
N MET A 142 -14.01 -0.96 -5.64
CA MET A 142 -12.67 -0.41 -5.94
C MET A 142 -12.25 -0.65 -7.39
N ARG A 143 -13.21 -0.55 -8.33
CA ARG A 143 -13.08 -0.92 -9.75
C ARG A 143 -11.82 -0.41 -10.46
N ARG A 144 -11.36 0.81 -10.15
CA ARG A 144 -10.11 1.39 -10.69
C ARG A 144 -8.86 0.53 -10.50
N LEU A 145 -8.84 -0.33 -9.47
CA LEU A 145 -7.72 -1.21 -9.12
C LEU A 145 -7.82 -2.60 -9.76
N MET A 146 -8.90 -2.86 -10.52
CA MET A 146 -9.17 -4.14 -11.17
C MET A 146 -9.49 -4.01 -12.66
N SER A 147 -9.69 -2.79 -13.15
CA SER A 147 -10.07 -2.51 -14.52
C SER A 147 -9.41 -1.23 -15.02
N SER A 148 -8.87 -1.29 -16.24
CA SER A 148 -8.54 -0.08 -16.99
C SER A 148 -9.75 0.50 -17.72
N ARG A 149 -10.99 -0.03 -17.56
CA ARG A 149 -12.22 0.38 -18.30
C ARG A 149 -12.94 1.60 -17.78
N GLU A 150 -12.63 2.01 -16.55
CA GLU A 150 -12.97 3.36 -16.08
C GLU A 150 -11.97 4.39 -16.63
N TRP A 151 -10.99 3.92 -17.42
CA TRP A 151 -10.45 4.61 -18.61
C TRP A 151 -11.19 3.98 -19.84
N PRO A 152 -11.98 4.70 -20.65
CA PRO A 152 -13.18 4.08 -21.25
C PRO A 152 -13.00 3.03 -22.38
N ALA A 153 -13.82 1.95 -22.55
CA ALA A 153 -14.72 1.20 -21.64
C ALA A 153 -15.46 0.00 -22.34
N THR A 154 -15.14 -1.30 -22.10
CA THR A 154 -16.03 -2.47 -22.46
C THR A 154 -15.66 -3.82 -21.79
N ARG A 155 -16.63 -4.49 -21.11
CA ARG A 155 -16.49 -5.58 -20.07
C ARG A 155 -16.19 -7.03 -20.56
N VAL A 156 -15.61 -7.89 -19.69
CA VAL A 156 -15.42 -9.37 -19.77
C VAL A 156 -15.53 -9.99 -18.34
N ASP A 157 -15.86 -11.28 -18.22
CA ASP A 157 -16.42 -11.92 -17.00
C ASP A 157 -15.52 -12.94 -16.24
N GLU A 158 -14.19 -12.91 -16.38
CA GLU A 158 -13.25 -13.68 -15.54
C GLU A 158 -12.03 -12.82 -15.12
N TYR A 159 -11.42 -13.10 -13.95
CA TYR A 159 -10.28 -12.32 -13.45
C TYR A 159 -8.90 -12.88 -13.85
N ALA A 160 -8.09 -12.05 -14.51
CA ALA A 160 -6.68 -12.32 -14.81
C ALA A 160 -5.74 -11.76 -13.72
N PHE A 161 -4.67 -12.47 -13.37
CA PHE A 161 -3.66 -12.02 -12.39
C PHE A 161 -2.29 -11.89 -13.04
N MET A 162 -2.05 -10.78 -13.73
CA MET A 162 -0.90 -10.62 -14.64
C MET A 162 0.19 -9.66 -14.15
N GLY A 163 0.21 -9.28 -12.86
CA GLY A 163 1.09 -8.22 -12.33
C GLY A 163 2.57 -8.31 -12.74
N ALA A 164 3.19 -9.48 -12.64
CA ALA A 164 4.58 -9.68 -13.06
C ALA A 164 4.76 -9.59 -14.60
N LEU A 165 3.78 -10.05 -15.37
CA LEU A 165 3.79 -9.99 -16.84
C LEU A 165 3.56 -8.55 -17.34
N ILE A 166 2.73 -7.77 -16.65
CA ILE A 166 2.55 -6.33 -16.90
C ILE A 166 3.89 -5.61 -16.76
N ILE A 167 4.62 -5.85 -15.66
CA ILE A 167 5.96 -5.25 -15.46
C ILE A 167 6.91 -5.63 -16.60
N GLN A 168 6.96 -6.92 -16.98
CA GLN A 168 7.82 -7.38 -18.07
C GLN A 168 7.46 -6.74 -19.42
N GLU A 169 6.18 -6.57 -19.74
CA GLU A 169 5.74 -5.99 -21.01
C GLU A 169 5.97 -4.48 -21.06
N VAL A 170 5.74 -3.77 -19.95
CA VAL A 170 6.11 -2.35 -19.79
C VAL A 170 7.61 -2.15 -20.05
N ILE A 171 8.48 -3.00 -19.51
CA ILE A 171 9.93 -2.94 -19.78
C ILE A 171 10.22 -3.08 -21.28
N LYS A 172 9.62 -4.07 -21.97
CA LYS A 172 9.82 -4.27 -23.42
C LYS A 172 9.42 -3.04 -24.23
N GLU A 173 8.28 -2.43 -23.94
CA GLU A 173 7.85 -1.23 -24.66
C GLU A 173 8.73 -0.02 -24.38
N LEU A 174 9.12 0.19 -23.12
CA LEU A 174 9.94 1.32 -22.73
C LEU A 174 11.34 1.27 -23.34
N LEU A 175 11.89 0.09 -23.66
CA LEU A 175 13.14 -0.05 -24.42
C LEU A 175 13.08 0.64 -25.78
N GLY A 176 11.95 0.54 -26.48
CA GLY A 176 11.66 1.27 -27.72
C GLY A 176 11.39 2.77 -27.53
N LYS A 177 11.12 3.21 -26.29
CA LYS A 177 10.88 4.61 -25.89
C LYS A 177 12.08 5.25 -25.17
N GLY A 178 13.26 4.63 -25.26
CA GLY A 178 14.54 5.20 -24.81
C GLY A 178 15.14 4.59 -23.55
N LEU A 179 14.44 3.67 -22.85
CA LEU A 179 15.00 2.92 -21.70
C LEU A 179 16.27 2.15 -22.09
N SER A 180 16.37 1.72 -23.35
CA SER A 180 17.55 1.10 -23.96
C SER A 180 18.84 1.92 -23.82
N THR A 181 18.74 3.23 -23.60
CA THR A 181 19.89 4.12 -23.38
C THR A 181 20.15 4.45 -21.90
N ALA A 182 19.40 3.88 -20.95
CA ALA A 182 19.53 4.20 -19.54
C ALA A 182 20.94 3.90 -18.97
N LYS A 183 21.20 4.47 -17.79
CA LYS A 183 22.29 4.10 -16.88
C LYS A 183 21.76 3.49 -15.59
N VAL A 184 20.62 3.99 -15.12
CA VAL A 184 19.94 3.53 -13.90
C VAL A 184 18.45 3.40 -14.19
N LEU A 185 17.89 2.26 -13.78
CA LEU A 185 16.46 2.01 -13.69
C LEU A 185 16.14 1.76 -12.21
N LEU A 186 15.38 2.66 -11.60
CA LEU A 186 14.84 2.47 -10.26
C LEU A 186 13.41 1.94 -10.37
N LEU A 187 13.19 0.71 -9.92
CA LEU A 187 11.87 0.15 -9.69
C LEU A 187 11.43 0.55 -8.27
N ALA A 188 10.44 1.43 -8.18
CA ALA A 188 9.86 1.92 -6.94
C ALA A 188 8.42 1.41 -6.78
N GLY A 189 7.88 1.45 -5.57
CA GLY A 189 6.46 1.16 -5.32
C GLY A 189 6.11 1.31 -3.86
N SER A 190 4.83 1.58 -3.59
CA SER A 190 4.28 1.77 -2.24
C SER A 190 3.27 0.68 -1.89
N SER A 191 3.13 0.35 -0.60
CA SER A 191 2.19 -0.66 -0.10
C SER A 191 2.42 -2.03 -0.79
N ALA A 192 1.37 -2.66 -1.33
CA ALA A 192 1.47 -3.87 -2.14
C ALA A 192 2.42 -3.72 -3.36
N GLY A 193 2.53 -2.52 -3.93
CA GLY A 193 3.51 -2.18 -4.97
C GLY A 193 4.95 -2.23 -4.46
N GLY A 194 5.19 -1.86 -3.19
CA GLY A 194 6.48 -1.98 -2.50
C GLY A 194 6.91 -3.45 -2.32
N THR A 195 5.98 -4.33 -1.91
CA THR A 195 6.21 -5.79 -1.94
C THR A 195 6.43 -6.27 -3.38
N GLY A 196 5.69 -5.70 -4.34
CA GLY A 196 5.89 -5.90 -5.77
C GLY A 196 7.30 -5.59 -6.27
N VAL A 197 7.96 -4.55 -5.74
CA VAL A 197 9.39 -4.25 -6.02
C VAL A 197 10.27 -5.43 -5.59
N LEU A 198 10.11 -5.91 -4.35
CA LEU A 198 10.91 -7.02 -3.83
C LEU A 198 10.74 -8.30 -4.67
N LEU A 199 9.50 -8.57 -5.11
CA LEU A 199 9.16 -9.74 -5.93
C LEU A 199 9.60 -9.65 -7.40
N ASN A 200 9.97 -8.46 -7.92
CA ASN A 200 10.23 -8.23 -9.35
C ASN A 200 11.57 -7.56 -9.68
N VAL A 201 12.26 -6.89 -8.76
CA VAL A 201 13.47 -6.09 -9.06
C VAL A 201 14.56 -6.92 -9.76
N ASP A 202 14.81 -8.14 -9.27
CA ASP A 202 15.79 -9.04 -9.86
C ASP A 202 15.33 -9.59 -11.22
N ARG A 203 14.03 -9.89 -11.37
CA ARG A 203 13.43 -10.36 -12.63
C ARG A 203 13.53 -9.30 -13.73
N VAL A 204 13.39 -8.02 -13.39
CA VAL A 204 13.58 -6.90 -14.33
C VAL A 204 15.06 -6.77 -14.73
N ALA A 205 15.99 -7.01 -13.81
CA ALA A 205 17.42 -7.00 -14.10
C ALA A 205 17.82 -8.18 -15.01
N GLU A 206 17.36 -9.38 -14.69
CA GLU A 206 17.56 -10.60 -15.49
C GLU A 206 16.96 -10.42 -16.90
N GLN A 207 15.74 -9.89 -17.02
CA GLN A 207 15.13 -9.58 -18.32
C GLN A 207 15.96 -8.58 -19.16
N LEU A 208 16.49 -7.52 -18.54
CA LEU A 208 17.31 -6.54 -19.26
C LEU A 208 18.67 -7.13 -19.68
N GLU A 209 19.26 -8.01 -18.86
CA GLU A 209 20.49 -8.73 -19.18
C GLU A 209 20.28 -9.70 -20.36
N GLU A 210 19.19 -10.48 -20.36
CA GLU A 210 18.79 -11.38 -21.45
C GLU A 210 18.52 -10.63 -22.76
N MET A 211 17.91 -9.44 -22.68
CA MET A 211 17.67 -8.58 -23.85
C MET A 211 18.91 -7.79 -24.30
N GLY A 212 20.09 -8.02 -23.69
CA GLY A 212 21.38 -7.44 -24.10
C GLY A 212 21.70 -6.07 -23.49
N TYR A 213 20.93 -5.58 -22.52
CA TYR A 213 21.08 -4.26 -21.89
C TYR A 213 21.85 -4.29 -20.56
N GLN A 214 22.93 -5.07 -20.49
CA GLN A 214 23.79 -5.26 -19.31
C GLN A 214 24.38 -3.97 -18.71
N GLY A 215 24.36 -2.85 -19.44
CA GLY A 215 24.81 -1.53 -18.97
C GLY A 215 23.79 -0.76 -18.11
N ILE A 216 22.55 -1.25 -17.95
CA ILE A 216 21.52 -0.60 -17.16
C ILE A 216 21.56 -1.12 -15.72
N GLN A 217 21.86 -0.25 -14.75
CA GLN A 217 21.83 -0.62 -13.33
C GLN A 217 20.39 -0.64 -12.81
N VAL A 218 19.83 -1.82 -12.56
CA VAL A 218 18.52 -1.98 -11.91
C VAL A 218 18.66 -1.90 -10.39
N ARG A 219 17.77 -1.15 -9.76
CA ARG A 219 17.72 -0.91 -8.30
C ARG A 219 16.28 -0.91 -7.81
N GLY A 220 16.05 -1.19 -6.53
CA GLY A 220 14.72 -1.20 -5.91
C GLY A 220 14.51 -0.10 -4.86
N LEU A 221 13.29 0.44 -4.79
CA LEU A 221 12.80 1.30 -3.70
C LEU A 221 11.45 0.77 -3.22
N ALA A 222 11.45 0.02 -2.13
CA ALA A 222 10.24 -0.58 -1.55
C ALA A 222 9.73 0.30 -0.40
N ASP A 223 8.60 0.99 -0.60
CA ASP A 223 7.90 1.78 0.43
C ASP A 223 6.71 0.98 1.00
N SER A 224 6.62 0.91 2.33
CA SER A 224 5.46 0.37 3.07
C SER A 224 5.04 -1.06 2.63
N GLY A 225 6.01 -1.82 2.10
CA GLY A 225 5.85 -3.16 1.55
C GLY A 225 6.60 -4.24 2.32
N TRP A 226 7.13 -3.90 3.50
CA TRP A 226 7.88 -4.79 4.38
C TRP A 226 7.00 -5.23 5.56
N PHE A 227 6.20 -6.27 5.33
CA PHE A 227 5.30 -6.84 6.32
C PHE A 227 5.96 -7.93 7.17
N LEU A 228 5.36 -8.21 8.33
CA LEU A 228 5.64 -9.34 9.21
C LEU A 228 4.54 -10.41 9.08
N ASP A 229 4.94 -11.67 9.23
CA ASP A 229 4.06 -12.84 9.31
C ASP A 229 3.74 -13.21 10.76
N ASN A 230 3.55 -12.18 11.59
CA ASN A 230 3.25 -12.26 13.01
C ASN A 230 1.83 -12.79 13.30
N LYS A 231 1.57 -13.06 14.58
CA LYS A 231 0.24 -13.43 15.07
C LYS A 231 -0.58 -12.16 15.30
N GLN A 232 -1.80 -12.12 14.77
CA GLN A 232 -2.79 -11.08 15.04
C GLN A 232 -2.98 -10.84 16.54
N TYR A 233 -3.25 -9.59 16.93
CA TYR A 233 -3.59 -9.23 18.31
C TYR A 233 -4.88 -9.93 18.78
N ARG A 234 -5.90 -9.94 17.92
CA ARG A 234 -7.13 -10.72 18.08
C ARG A 234 -7.32 -11.58 16.85
N ARG A 235 -7.27 -12.90 17.00
CA ARG A 235 -7.48 -13.84 15.88
C ARG A 235 -8.85 -13.62 15.24
N THR A 236 -8.87 -13.53 13.92
CA THR A 236 -10.07 -13.60 13.07
C THR A 236 -10.04 -14.84 12.20
N ASP A 237 -11.20 -15.23 11.67
CA ASP A 237 -11.25 -16.16 10.56
C ASP A 237 -11.03 -15.38 9.25
N CYS A 238 -10.23 -15.94 8.34
CA CYS A 238 -9.90 -15.32 7.07
C CYS A 238 -11.11 -15.42 6.11
N ILE A 239 -12.01 -14.44 6.20
CA ILE A 239 -13.18 -14.26 5.34
C ILE A 239 -12.90 -13.06 4.42
N ASP A 240 -12.83 -11.87 5.02
CA ASP A 240 -12.55 -10.62 4.32
C ASP A 240 -11.05 -10.42 4.03
N THR A 241 -10.74 -9.66 2.99
CA THR A 241 -9.34 -9.30 2.65
C THR A 241 -8.63 -8.57 3.79
N ILE A 242 -9.31 -7.61 4.40
CA ILE A 242 -8.69 -6.57 5.23
C ILE A 242 -8.25 -7.10 6.60
N THR A 243 -9.01 -8.04 7.17
CA THR A 243 -8.79 -8.62 8.50
C THR A 243 -8.18 -10.02 8.44
N CYS A 244 -7.91 -10.58 7.26
CA CYS A 244 -7.27 -11.89 7.14
C CYS A 244 -5.80 -11.82 7.56
N ALA A 245 -5.36 -12.75 8.41
CA ALA A 245 -3.98 -12.83 8.88
C ALA A 245 -2.98 -12.91 7.69
N PRO A 246 -1.81 -12.21 7.75
CA PRO A 246 -0.89 -12.08 6.60
C PRO A 246 -0.50 -13.40 5.94
N THR A 247 -0.21 -14.42 6.74
CA THR A 247 0.21 -15.74 6.28
C THR A 247 -0.86 -16.46 5.47
N GLU A 248 -2.10 -16.46 5.97
CA GLU A 248 -3.23 -17.13 5.33
C GLU A 248 -3.68 -16.37 4.07
N ALA A 249 -3.67 -15.04 4.12
CA ALA A 249 -3.98 -14.17 2.99
C ALA A 249 -3.06 -14.46 1.79
N ILE A 250 -1.74 -14.47 2.00
CA ILE A 250 -0.77 -14.76 0.95
C ILE A 250 -0.80 -16.24 0.54
N ARG A 251 -1.00 -17.20 1.47
CA ARG A 251 -1.13 -18.63 1.13
C ARG A 251 -2.32 -18.95 0.23
N ARG A 252 -3.43 -18.22 0.38
CA ARG A 252 -4.56 -18.28 -0.55
C ARG A 252 -4.25 -17.54 -1.84
N GLY A 253 -3.76 -16.30 -1.72
CA GLY A 253 -3.43 -15.43 -2.83
C GLY A 253 -2.48 -16.08 -3.84
N ILE A 254 -1.33 -16.58 -3.41
CA ILE A 254 -0.32 -17.17 -4.30
C ILE A 254 -0.88 -18.34 -5.14
N ARG A 255 -1.82 -19.12 -4.60
CA ARG A 255 -2.49 -20.20 -5.35
C ARG A 255 -3.54 -19.63 -6.32
N TYR A 256 -4.35 -18.68 -5.86
CA TYR A 256 -5.42 -18.08 -6.65
C TYR A 256 -4.89 -17.24 -7.83
N TRP A 257 -3.74 -16.58 -7.63
CA TRP A 257 -3.07 -15.75 -8.65
C TRP A 257 -2.14 -16.53 -9.59
N ASN A 258 -1.88 -17.81 -9.30
CA ASN A 258 -0.74 -18.55 -9.85
C ASN A 258 0.58 -17.76 -9.69
N GLY A 259 0.79 -17.22 -8.47
CA GLY A 259 1.78 -16.21 -8.17
C GLY A 259 3.22 -16.74 -8.23
N ILE A 260 4.10 -15.99 -8.90
CA ILE A 260 5.52 -16.30 -9.03
C ILE A 260 6.38 -15.45 -8.08
N VAL A 261 7.39 -16.07 -7.48
CA VAL A 261 8.37 -15.44 -6.58
C VAL A 261 9.78 -15.55 -7.18
N PRO A 262 10.78 -14.75 -6.74
CA PRO A 262 12.15 -14.90 -7.23
C PRO A 262 12.74 -16.28 -6.90
N GLU A 263 13.39 -16.92 -7.87
CA GLU A 263 13.87 -18.30 -7.76
C GLU A 263 14.87 -18.48 -6.61
N ARG A 264 15.77 -17.51 -6.40
CA ARG A 264 16.73 -17.50 -5.28
C ARG A 264 16.07 -17.46 -3.90
N CYS A 265 14.85 -16.91 -3.79
CA CYS A 265 14.04 -17.00 -2.59
C CYS A 265 13.26 -18.33 -2.53
N LYS A 266 12.66 -18.75 -3.64
CA LYS A 266 11.93 -20.03 -3.75
C LYS A 266 12.76 -21.21 -3.22
N LEU A 267 14.03 -21.28 -3.64
CA LEU A 267 14.97 -22.34 -3.26
C LEU A 267 15.36 -22.36 -1.76
N GLN A 268 15.00 -21.34 -0.97
CA GLN A 268 15.16 -21.35 0.50
C GLN A 268 14.01 -22.09 1.22
N PHE A 269 12.89 -22.30 0.54
CA PHE A 269 11.66 -22.84 1.14
C PHE A 269 11.25 -24.14 0.46
N LYS A 270 10.32 -24.86 1.09
CA LYS A 270 9.74 -26.08 0.52
C LYS A 270 8.71 -25.71 -0.56
N GLU A 271 8.46 -26.63 -1.48
CA GLU A 271 7.35 -26.51 -2.42
C GLU A 271 6.02 -26.33 -1.67
N GLY A 272 5.21 -25.35 -2.09
CA GLY A 272 3.98 -24.92 -1.41
C GLY A 272 4.20 -23.90 -0.28
N GLU A 273 5.45 -23.60 0.09
CA GLU A 273 5.84 -22.61 1.10
C GLU A 273 6.39 -21.30 0.47
N GLU A 274 6.19 -21.07 -0.82
CA GLU A 274 6.67 -19.89 -1.56
C GLU A 274 6.06 -18.58 -1.06
N TRP A 275 4.93 -18.64 -0.33
CA TRP A 275 4.32 -17.51 0.38
C TRP A 275 5.31 -16.79 1.32
N ASN A 276 6.34 -17.48 1.81
CA ASN A 276 7.41 -16.88 2.62
C ASN A 276 8.12 -15.73 1.87
N CYS A 277 8.23 -15.79 0.55
CA CYS A 277 8.92 -14.78 -0.26
C CYS A 277 8.15 -13.46 -0.42
N PHE A 278 6.93 -13.35 0.09
CA PHE A 278 6.20 -12.07 0.16
C PHE A 278 6.60 -11.23 1.39
N PHE A 279 7.30 -11.81 2.38
CA PHE A 279 7.71 -11.12 3.59
C PHE A 279 9.11 -10.55 3.45
N GLY A 280 9.23 -9.22 3.57
CA GLY A 280 10.43 -8.47 3.18
C GLY A 280 11.73 -9.02 3.78
N TYR A 281 11.69 -9.36 5.07
CA TYR A 281 12.85 -9.87 5.80
C TYR A 281 13.32 -11.28 5.38
N LYS A 282 12.46 -12.07 4.72
CA LYS A 282 12.77 -13.40 4.19
C LYS A 282 13.31 -13.34 2.77
N ILE A 283 12.76 -12.45 1.93
CA ILE A 283 13.17 -12.29 0.54
C ILE A 283 14.44 -11.44 0.39
N TYR A 284 14.59 -10.37 1.17
CA TYR A 284 15.70 -9.40 1.03
C TYR A 284 17.11 -10.02 1.02
N PRO A 285 17.46 -10.99 1.90
CA PRO A 285 18.79 -11.62 1.88
C PRO A 285 19.11 -12.40 0.60
N THR A 286 18.11 -12.67 -0.25
CA THR A 286 18.25 -13.43 -1.50
C THR A 286 18.35 -12.56 -2.75
N LEU A 287 18.10 -11.24 -2.62
CA LEU A 287 18.08 -10.28 -3.73
C LEU A 287 19.50 -9.92 -4.19
N ARG A 288 19.66 -9.71 -5.50
CA ARG A 288 20.92 -9.32 -6.15
C ARG A 288 20.98 -7.82 -6.38
N CYS A 289 19.88 -7.23 -6.81
CA CYS A 289 19.78 -5.78 -6.99
C CYS A 289 19.82 -5.06 -5.64
N PRO A 290 20.49 -3.89 -5.54
CA PRO A 290 20.44 -3.09 -4.34
C PRO A 290 19.03 -2.54 -4.15
N VAL A 291 18.45 -2.76 -2.97
CA VAL A 291 17.13 -2.24 -2.58
C VAL A 291 17.26 -1.32 -1.38
N PHE A 292 16.62 -0.14 -1.48
CA PHE A 292 16.35 0.76 -0.38
C PHE A 292 14.96 0.45 0.19
N VAL A 293 14.86 0.25 1.50
CA VAL A 293 13.59 -0.06 2.19
C VAL A 293 13.09 1.17 2.95
N VAL A 294 11.88 1.61 2.67
CA VAL A 294 11.18 2.66 3.42
C VAL A 294 10.00 2.02 4.14
N GLN A 295 9.94 2.12 5.47
CA GLN A 295 8.93 1.40 6.24
C GLN A 295 8.58 2.11 7.55
N TRP A 296 7.31 2.46 7.73
CA TRP A 296 6.79 2.93 9.02
C TRP A 296 6.93 1.83 10.08
N LEU A 297 7.50 2.14 11.25
CA LEU A 297 7.64 1.15 12.34
C LEU A 297 6.29 0.68 12.91
N PHE A 298 5.24 1.46 12.70
CA PHE A 298 3.86 1.14 13.07
C PHE A 298 2.97 1.33 11.84
N ASP A 299 3.21 0.53 10.80
CA ASP A 299 2.45 0.60 9.55
C ASP A 299 0.96 0.25 9.76
N GLU A 300 0.07 1.06 9.19
CA GLU A 300 -1.37 0.90 9.39
C GLU A 300 -1.94 -0.31 8.67
N ALA A 301 -1.41 -0.68 7.50
CA ALA A 301 -1.84 -1.88 6.80
C ALA A 301 -1.41 -3.13 7.58
N GLN A 302 -0.20 -3.14 8.15
CA GLN A 302 0.25 -4.19 9.08
C GLN A 302 -0.66 -4.29 10.32
N LEU A 303 -0.97 -3.17 10.98
CA LEU A 303 -1.87 -3.17 12.15
C LEU A 303 -3.29 -3.64 11.79
N THR A 304 -3.75 -3.33 10.58
CA THR A 304 -5.06 -3.74 10.08
C THR A 304 -5.15 -5.26 9.86
N VAL A 305 -4.16 -5.87 9.19
CA VAL A 305 -4.10 -7.35 9.03
C VAL A 305 -3.79 -8.07 10.35
N ASP A 306 -3.19 -7.39 11.31
CA ASP A 306 -3.02 -7.84 12.71
C ASP A 306 -4.31 -7.73 13.55
N ASN A 307 -5.40 -7.23 12.96
CA ASN A 307 -6.69 -6.99 13.61
C ASN A 307 -6.59 -6.05 14.83
N VAL A 308 -5.79 -4.99 14.68
CA VAL A 308 -5.63 -3.90 15.65
C VAL A 308 -6.42 -2.68 15.17
N HIS A 309 -7.63 -2.50 15.70
CA HIS A 309 -8.43 -1.29 15.43
C HIS A 309 -8.18 -0.23 16.50
N LEU A 310 -7.87 0.98 16.06
CA LEU A 310 -7.61 2.15 16.90
C LEU A 310 -8.86 3.02 17.01
N THR A 311 -10.01 2.41 17.30
CA THR A 311 -11.26 3.13 17.56
C THR A 311 -11.01 4.21 18.61
N GLY A 312 -11.53 5.44 18.47
CA GLY A 312 -11.19 6.62 19.31
C GLY A 312 -11.42 6.52 20.84
N GLN A 313 -11.80 5.35 21.34
CA GLN A 313 -11.69 4.96 22.75
C GLN A 313 -10.22 4.76 23.17
N PRO A 314 -9.88 4.89 24.48
CA PRO A 314 -8.55 4.57 24.97
C PRO A 314 -8.14 3.11 24.67
N VAL A 315 -6.99 2.94 24.01
CA VAL A 315 -6.39 1.63 23.71
C VAL A 315 -6.05 0.88 25.00
N GLN A 316 -6.36 -0.41 25.03
CA GLN A 316 -6.13 -1.27 26.19
C GLN A 316 -4.64 -1.59 26.37
N GLU A 317 -4.16 -1.74 27.60
CA GLU A 317 -2.74 -1.96 27.94
C GLU A 317 -2.11 -3.14 27.15
N GLY A 318 -2.86 -4.22 26.94
CA GLY A 318 -2.42 -5.36 26.11
C GLY A 318 -2.32 -5.07 24.60
N GLN A 319 -3.19 -4.21 24.07
CA GLN A 319 -3.15 -3.75 22.67
C GLN A 319 -2.00 -2.75 22.47
N TRP A 320 -1.76 -1.86 23.44
CA TRP A 320 -0.60 -0.97 23.45
C TRP A 320 0.72 -1.75 23.48
N LEU A 321 0.85 -2.74 24.37
CA LEU A 321 2.03 -3.61 24.42
C LEU A 321 2.25 -4.38 23.11
N TYR A 322 1.18 -4.81 22.43
CA TYR A 322 1.26 -5.42 21.11
C TYR A 322 1.89 -4.46 20.09
N ILE A 323 1.40 -3.21 20.01
CA ILE A 323 1.92 -2.17 19.10
C ILE A 323 3.40 -1.88 19.40
N GLN A 324 3.79 -1.75 20.67
CA GLN A 324 5.20 -1.56 21.06
C GLN A 324 6.10 -2.75 20.68
N ASN A 325 5.59 -3.98 20.76
CA ASN A 325 6.31 -5.17 20.31
C ASN A 325 6.43 -5.23 18.79
N LEU A 326 5.37 -4.86 18.04
CA LEU A 326 5.40 -4.77 16.57
C LEU A 326 6.54 -3.85 16.09
N GLY A 327 6.62 -2.63 16.61
CA GLY A 327 7.69 -1.69 16.25
C GLY A 327 9.09 -2.18 16.63
N ARG A 328 9.22 -2.98 17.71
CA ARG A 328 10.48 -3.63 18.08
C ARG A 328 10.85 -4.75 17.10
N GLU A 329 9.91 -5.60 16.74
CA GLU A 329 10.10 -6.69 15.79
C GLU A 329 10.44 -6.17 14.39
N LEU A 330 9.69 -5.18 13.89
CA LEU A 330 9.95 -4.57 12.58
C LEU A 330 11.36 -3.95 12.53
N ARG A 331 11.73 -3.15 13.55
CA ARG A 331 13.09 -2.61 13.68
C ARG A 331 14.17 -3.69 13.72
N ASN A 332 13.92 -4.81 14.40
CA ASN A 332 14.87 -5.93 14.44
C ASN A 332 15.06 -6.55 13.05
N THR A 333 14.01 -6.72 12.25
CA THR A 333 14.13 -7.23 10.87
C THR A 333 14.89 -6.29 9.94
N LEU A 334 14.85 -4.99 10.20
CA LEU A 334 15.54 -3.97 9.39
C LEU A 334 17.02 -3.77 9.79
N LYS A 335 17.50 -4.41 10.87
CA LYS A 335 18.85 -4.20 11.42
C LYS A 335 19.97 -4.49 10.42
N ASP A 336 19.83 -5.55 9.64
CA ASP A 336 20.85 -6.00 8.68
C ASP A 336 20.53 -5.53 7.23
N VAL A 337 19.48 -4.70 7.05
CA VAL A 337 19.16 -4.06 5.78
C VAL A 337 20.15 -2.93 5.50
N THR A 338 20.84 -2.99 4.36
CA THR A 338 21.98 -2.11 4.07
C THR A 338 21.58 -0.64 3.84
N ALA A 339 20.39 -0.41 3.29
CA ALA A 339 19.84 0.92 3.06
C ALA A 339 18.36 0.96 3.46
N SER A 340 18.03 1.75 4.48
CA SER A 340 16.71 1.79 5.10
C SER A 340 16.35 3.17 5.64
N PHE A 341 15.05 3.49 5.62
CA PHE A 341 14.45 4.66 6.27
C PHE A 341 13.19 4.21 7.01
N ALA A 342 13.26 4.14 8.33
CA ALA A 342 12.18 3.61 9.17
C ALA A 342 11.88 4.52 10.38
N PRO A 343 11.06 5.56 10.16
CA PRO A 343 10.57 6.44 11.21
C PRO A 343 9.50 5.79 12.10
N ALA A 344 9.45 6.23 13.35
CA ALA A 344 8.56 5.73 14.39
C ALA A 344 7.18 6.43 14.40
N CYS A 345 6.46 6.35 13.28
CA CYS A 345 5.13 6.93 13.10
C CYS A 345 4.07 5.85 12.88
N LEU A 346 2.82 6.16 13.23
CA LEU A 346 1.64 5.49 12.67
C LEU A 346 1.29 6.22 11.37
N SER A 347 1.45 5.53 10.24
CA SER A 347 1.20 6.03 8.87
C SER A 347 1.26 4.86 7.87
N HIS A 348 0.79 5.06 6.64
CA HIS A 348 0.96 4.13 5.53
C HIS A 348 1.24 4.88 4.21
N GLU A 349 2.21 4.35 3.45
CA GLU A 349 2.88 4.98 2.31
C GLU A 349 3.61 6.29 2.66
N ILE A 350 4.63 6.65 1.89
CA ILE A 350 5.31 7.94 2.02
C ILE A 350 5.76 8.51 0.68
N ILE A 351 6.33 7.73 -0.25
CA ILE A 351 6.92 8.29 -1.49
C ILE A 351 5.87 8.80 -2.51
N THR A 352 4.59 8.57 -2.20
CA THR A 352 3.39 9.03 -2.90
C THR A 352 2.67 10.18 -2.19
N ARG A 353 3.18 10.67 -1.04
CA ARG A 353 2.51 11.65 -0.17
C ARG A 353 3.13 13.05 -0.29
N ASN A 354 2.30 14.09 -0.15
CA ASN A 354 2.72 15.49 -0.28
C ASN A 354 3.82 15.92 0.73
N HIS A 355 3.79 15.36 1.95
CA HIS A 355 4.70 15.68 3.07
C HIS A 355 5.96 14.79 3.11
N TRP A 356 6.26 14.01 2.07
CA TRP A 356 7.35 13.02 2.08
C TRP A 356 8.75 13.61 2.24
N THR A 357 8.90 14.90 1.93
CA THR A 357 10.12 15.69 2.14
C THR A 357 10.41 16.02 3.59
N ASP A 358 9.37 16.03 4.42
CA ASP A 358 9.37 16.70 5.73
C ASP A 358 9.74 15.70 6.84
N ILE A 359 9.43 14.42 6.61
CA ILE A 359 9.74 13.29 7.49
C ILE A 359 11.25 13.10 7.58
N GLN A 360 11.77 13.05 8.80
CA GLN A 360 13.19 12.94 9.11
C GLN A 360 13.45 11.86 10.15
N VAL A 361 14.53 11.10 9.95
CA VAL A 361 15.10 10.22 10.97
C VAL A 361 16.49 10.73 11.31
N LYS A 362 16.77 11.00 12.59
CA LYS A 362 18.05 11.53 13.08
C LYS A 362 18.52 12.78 12.30
N GLY A 363 17.60 13.71 12.01
CA GLY A 363 17.86 14.94 11.27
C GLY A 363 18.18 14.77 9.78
N THR A 364 17.91 13.58 9.20
CA THR A 364 18.06 13.31 7.76
C THR A 364 16.69 13.00 7.16
N SER A 365 16.27 13.73 6.12
CA SER A 365 15.01 13.45 5.42
C SER A 365 15.14 12.29 4.42
N LEU A 366 14.01 11.68 4.06
CA LEU A 366 13.98 10.58 3.09
C LEU A 366 14.62 10.94 1.72
N PRO A 367 14.30 12.10 1.09
CA PRO A 367 15.01 12.56 -0.11
C PRO A 367 16.54 12.60 0.04
N ARG A 368 17.03 13.07 1.20
CA ARG A 368 18.47 13.13 1.49
C ARG A 368 19.07 11.72 1.62
N ALA A 369 18.39 10.82 2.32
CA ALA A 369 18.82 9.43 2.48
C ALA A 369 18.93 8.70 1.12
N LEU A 370 17.95 8.89 0.23
CA LEU A 370 17.94 8.34 -1.12
C LEU A 370 19.07 8.92 -1.99
N HIS A 371 19.35 10.23 -1.88
CA HIS A 371 20.51 10.84 -2.53
C HIS A 371 21.85 10.26 -2.03
N CYS A 372 21.97 10.04 -0.72
CA CYS A 372 23.15 9.40 -0.13
C CYS A 372 23.35 7.97 -0.63
N TRP A 373 22.25 7.24 -0.85
CA TRP A 373 22.28 5.88 -1.40
C TRP A 373 22.66 5.84 -2.89
N ASP A 374 22.12 6.74 -3.73
CA ASP A 374 22.56 6.88 -5.13
C ASP A 374 24.07 7.13 -5.20
N ARG A 375 24.58 8.03 -4.36
CA ARG A 375 26.02 8.29 -4.23
C ARG A 375 26.82 7.08 -3.76
N SER A 376 26.37 6.34 -2.75
CA SER A 376 27.11 5.16 -2.25
C SER A 376 27.28 4.08 -3.32
N LEU A 377 26.27 3.90 -4.19
CA LEU A 377 26.33 2.95 -5.31
C LEU A 377 27.24 3.44 -6.46
N HIS A 378 27.35 4.76 -6.64
CA HIS A 378 28.31 5.34 -7.58
C HIS A 378 29.77 5.25 -7.09
N GLU A 379 30.03 5.47 -5.80
CA GLU A 379 31.39 5.48 -5.23
C GLU A 379 31.94 4.07 -4.95
N SER A 380 31.08 3.09 -4.61
CA SER A 380 31.48 1.69 -4.41
C SER A 380 32.14 1.04 -5.64
N ASN A 381 31.83 1.55 -6.84
CA ASN A 381 32.44 1.13 -8.10
C ASN A 381 33.83 1.76 -8.37
N LYS A 382 34.35 2.64 -7.50
CA LYS A 382 35.55 3.45 -7.79
C LYS A 382 36.68 3.40 -6.78
N ASN A 383 36.44 3.09 -5.50
CA ASN A 383 37.47 2.64 -4.55
C ASN A 383 36.81 2.19 -3.23
N GLY A 384 37.40 1.22 -2.54
CA GLY A 384 36.74 0.50 -1.45
C GLY A 384 36.54 1.28 -0.13
N LYS A 385 35.33 1.13 0.43
CA LYS A 385 35.04 1.07 1.88
C LYS A 385 35.41 2.28 2.75
N ALA A 386 34.81 3.44 2.49
CA ALA A 386 34.52 4.43 3.53
C ALA A 386 33.04 4.85 3.47
N PRO A 387 32.28 4.85 4.58
CA PRO A 387 30.94 5.44 4.61
C PRO A 387 31.01 6.93 4.26
N LEU A 388 30.04 7.41 3.46
CA LEU A 388 29.92 8.82 3.12
C LEU A 388 29.74 9.69 4.38
N LYS A 389 30.77 10.45 4.76
CA LYS A 389 30.74 11.30 5.95
C LYS A 389 29.60 12.33 5.84
N GLY A 390 28.63 12.25 6.75
CA GLY A 390 27.45 13.11 6.76
C GLY A 390 26.34 12.72 5.75
N CYS A 391 26.40 11.51 5.18
CA CYS A 391 25.40 10.98 4.26
C CYS A 391 24.94 9.57 4.68
N PRO A 392 24.14 9.45 5.76
CA PRO A 392 23.66 8.16 6.25
C PRO A 392 22.60 7.56 5.31
N ILE A 393 22.62 6.23 5.19
CA ILE A 393 21.67 5.45 4.36
C ILE A 393 20.89 4.39 5.15
N HIS A 394 21.24 4.16 6.42
CA HIS A 394 20.56 3.24 7.33
C HIS A 394 20.02 4.05 8.51
N LEU A 395 18.74 4.37 8.46
CA LEU A 395 18.09 5.39 9.27
C LEU A 395 16.82 4.82 9.89
N ILE A 396 16.97 4.17 11.05
CA ILE A 396 15.86 3.61 11.82
C ILE A 396 15.75 4.34 13.16
N ASP A 397 14.52 4.68 13.56
CA ASP A 397 14.24 5.28 14.86
C ASP A 397 14.37 4.27 16.02
N SER A 398 14.77 4.79 17.18
CA SER A 398 14.99 4.00 18.40
C SER A 398 13.85 4.09 19.42
N CYS A 399 12.99 5.11 19.34
CA CYS A 399 11.91 5.29 20.30
C CYS A 399 10.79 4.24 20.11
N PRO A 400 10.15 3.75 21.19
CA PRO A 400 9.37 2.51 21.14
C PRO A 400 7.84 2.69 21.00
N TRP A 401 7.35 3.87 20.64
CA TRP A 401 5.90 4.14 20.50
C TRP A 401 5.58 4.94 19.22
N PRO A 402 4.38 4.79 18.62
CA PRO A 402 3.99 5.55 17.43
C PRO A 402 3.94 7.05 17.71
N HIS A 403 4.39 7.87 16.75
CA HIS A 403 4.47 9.33 16.86
C HIS A 403 5.43 9.82 17.97
N CYS A 404 6.43 9.01 18.33
CA CYS A 404 7.57 9.48 19.11
C CYS A 404 8.56 10.34 18.28
N ASN A 405 8.49 10.24 16.95
CA ASN A 405 9.26 11.09 16.05
C ASN A 405 8.46 12.39 15.78
N PRO A 406 9.07 13.57 15.98
CA PRO A 406 8.36 14.85 15.86
C PRO A 406 8.05 15.28 14.42
N SER A 407 8.69 14.65 13.43
CA SER A 407 8.46 14.89 12.01
C SER A 407 7.41 13.96 11.39
N CYS A 408 6.69 13.18 12.21
CA CYS A 408 5.61 12.33 11.72
C CYS A 408 4.49 13.14 11.04
N PRO A 409 3.72 12.52 10.12
CA PRO A 409 2.56 13.18 9.50
C PRO A 409 1.54 13.63 10.54
N THR A 410 0.80 14.71 10.25
CA THR A 410 -0.28 15.16 11.14
C THR A 410 -1.38 14.12 11.23
N ILE A 411 -1.81 13.82 12.45
CA ILE A 411 -2.83 12.83 12.74
C ILE A 411 -4.22 13.45 12.54
N ARG A 412 -5.13 12.73 11.90
CA ARG A 412 -6.49 13.20 11.63
C ARG A 412 -7.53 12.18 12.06
N ASP A 413 -8.58 12.66 12.72
CA ASP A 413 -9.82 11.92 12.94
C ASP A 413 -10.64 11.89 11.63
N GLN A 414 -11.24 10.77 11.26
CA GLN A 414 -11.89 10.66 9.93
C GLN A 414 -13.36 11.02 9.89
N PHE A 415 -14.07 10.96 11.02
CA PHE A 415 -15.47 11.37 11.05
C PHE A 415 -15.59 12.91 11.01
N THR A 416 -14.59 13.59 11.56
CA THR A 416 -14.54 15.07 11.63
C THR A 416 -13.53 15.70 10.66
N GLY A 417 -12.55 14.93 10.16
CA GLY A 417 -11.42 15.44 9.39
C GLY A 417 -10.45 16.32 10.20
N GLN A 418 -10.63 16.43 11.52
CA GLN A 418 -9.90 17.37 12.36
C GLN A 418 -8.51 16.84 12.73
N GLU A 419 -7.55 17.76 12.80
CA GLU A 419 -6.18 17.45 13.22
C GLU A 419 -6.12 17.23 14.73
N MET A 420 -5.55 16.09 15.12
CA MET A 420 -5.29 15.74 16.51
C MET A 420 -3.83 16.06 16.84
N ASN A 421 -3.58 16.70 17.98
CA ASN A 421 -2.20 16.87 18.43
C ASN A 421 -1.62 15.54 18.95
N VAL A 422 -0.29 15.41 18.93
CA VAL A 422 0.41 14.16 19.30
C VAL A 422 0.07 13.70 20.72
N ILE A 423 -0.14 14.62 21.67
CA ILE A 423 -0.49 14.27 23.06
C ILE A 423 -1.91 13.69 23.15
N GLN A 424 -2.88 14.31 22.48
CA GLN A 424 -4.24 13.78 22.38
C GLN A 424 -4.20 12.36 21.80
N PHE A 425 -3.58 12.19 20.63
CA PHE A 425 -3.43 10.88 20.01
C PHE A 425 -2.77 9.86 20.93
N LEU A 426 -1.63 10.19 21.56
CA LEU A 426 -0.97 9.27 22.48
C LEU A 426 -1.87 8.87 23.65
N MET A 427 -2.60 9.82 24.25
CA MET A 427 -3.56 9.52 25.32
C MET A 427 -4.71 8.61 24.82
N HIS A 428 -5.21 8.81 23.60
CA HIS A 428 -6.14 7.85 22.96
C HIS A 428 -5.48 6.48 22.72
N MET A 429 -4.19 6.43 22.41
CA MET A 429 -3.41 5.20 22.30
C MET A 429 -3.05 4.55 23.65
N GLY A 430 -3.66 4.97 24.76
CA GLY A 430 -3.42 4.39 26.08
C GLY A 430 -2.07 4.79 26.70
N PHE A 431 -1.43 5.85 26.18
CA PHE A 431 -0.20 6.40 26.72
C PHE A 431 -0.43 7.03 28.10
N ASP A 432 -0.01 6.32 29.13
CA ASP A 432 0.08 6.85 30.49
C ASP A 432 1.43 7.58 30.65
N VAL A 433 1.36 8.92 30.71
CA VAL A 433 2.52 9.80 30.88
C VAL A 433 3.35 9.44 32.12
N GLN A 434 2.71 9.06 33.24
CA GLN A 434 3.39 8.75 34.49
C GLN A 434 4.15 7.42 34.36
N LYS A 435 3.49 6.37 33.87
CA LYS A 435 4.15 5.07 33.60
C LYS A 435 5.29 5.21 32.59
N MET A 436 5.09 5.97 31.51
CA MET A 436 6.09 6.14 30.45
C MET A 436 7.29 6.96 30.91
N ALA A 437 7.06 8.03 31.68
CA ALA A 437 8.13 8.80 32.30
C ALA A 437 8.98 7.91 33.24
N GLN A 438 8.33 7.10 34.08
CA GLN A 438 9.01 6.13 34.94
C GLN A 438 9.80 5.07 34.14
N GLN A 439 9.24 4.53 33.06
CA GLN A 439 9.93 3.55 32.19
C GLN A 439 11.14 4.14 31.45
N GLN A 440 11.10 5.43 31.09
CA GLN A 440 12.20 6.12 30.40
C GLN A 440 13.21 6.79 31.37
N GLY A 441 12.96 6.76 32.69
CA GLY A 441 13.79 7.47 33.67
C GLY A 441 13.71 9.00 33.54
N LEU A 442 12.55 9.52 33.15
CA LEU A 442 12.27 10.94 32.94
C LEU A 442 11.24 11.46 33.95
N GLU A 443 11.24 12.78 34.17
CA GLU A 443 10.14 13.46 34.85
C GLU A 443 8.91 13.56 33.93
N PRO A 444 7.67 13.36 34.42
CA PRO A 444 6.45 13.45 33.61
C PRO A 444 6.28 14.79 32.88
N SER A 445 6.65 15.88 33.54
CA SER A 445 6.64 17.24 32.96
C SER A 445 7.67 17.41 31.84
N LYS A 446 8.83 16.76 31.94
CA LYS A 446 9.87 16.75 30.91
C LYS A 446 9.41 15.94 29.69
N LEU A 447 8.81 14.77 29.91
CA LEU A 447 8.23 13.95 28.85
C LEU A 447 7.11 14.69 28.11
N LEU A 448 6.19 15.35 28.83
CA LEU A 448 5.18 16.22 28.23
C LEU A 448 5.79 17.39 27.44
N GLY A 449 6.87 17.99 27.93
CA GLY A 449 7.60 19.04 27.22
C GLY A 449 8.18 18.56 25.88
N MET A 450 8.79 17.37 25.86
CA MET A 450 9.30 16.73 24.64
C MET A 450 8.18 16.46 23.64
N LEU A 451 7.06 15.87 24.10
CA LEU A 451 5.88 15.59 23.27
C LEU A 451 5.16 16.86 22.76
N SER A 452 5.25 17.97 23.49
CA SER A 452 4.64 19.26 23.09
C SER A 452 5.52 20.07 22.13
N SER A 453 6.85 19.91 22.20
CA SER A 453 7.81 20.73 21.46
C SER A 453 8.48 20.01 20.30
N GLY A 454 8.24 18.70 20.16
CA GLY A 454 8.79 17.89 19.09
C GLY A 454 10.32 17.76 19.14
N ASN A 455 10.89 17.58 20.34
CA ASN A 455 12.33 17.39 20.57
C ASN A 455 12.62 16.34 21.64
#